data_AF-A0A4D6M690-F1
#
_entry.id   AF-A0A4D6M690-F1
#
_cell.length_a   1.000
_cell.length_b   1.000
_cell.length_c   1.000
_cell.angle_alpha   90.00
_cell.angle_beta   90.00
_cell.angle_gamma   90.00
#
_symmetry.space_group_name_H-M   'P 1'
#
loop_
_entity.id
_entity.type
_entity.pdbx_description
1 polymer ?
#
loop_
_entity_poly.entity_id
_entity_poly.type
_entity_poly.pdbx_seq_one_letter_code
_entity_poly.pdbx_strand_id
1 'polypeptide(L)' 'MLFLLLLMPLPTILGWGKEGHYAICKIAQGHLSEDTLFSVKQLLLDSAEGDLIAVCSWADEVRFN' A
#
# COMPACT_ATOMS: atom_id res chain seq x y z
N MET A 1 5.50 -36.56 -8.41
CA MET A 1 6.12 -35.28 -8.83
C MET A 1 5.38 -34.05 -8.29
N LEU A 2 4.04 -33.98 -8.39
CA LEU A 2 3.23 -32.87 -7.84
C LEU A 2 3.33 -32.71 -6.31
N PHE A 3 3.42 -33.81 -5.57
CA PHE A 3 3.56 -33.81 -4.11
C PHE A 3 4.84 -33.13 -3.62
N LEU A 4 5.93 -33.18 -4.40
CA LEU A 4 7.20 -32.55 -4.06
C LEU A 4 7.16 -31.01 -4.19
N LEU A 5 6.30 -30.47 -5.06
CA LEU A 5 6.14 -29.02 -5.26
C LEU A 5 5.46 -28.33 -4.08
N LEU A 6 4.54 -29.03 -3.40
CA LEU A 6 3.85 -28.53 -2.19
C LEU A 6 4.76 -28.44 -0.96
N LEU A 7 5.90 -29.14 -1.00
CA LEU A 7 6.90 -29.17 0.09
C LEU A 7 7.98 -28.10 -0.08
N MET A 8 8.00 -27.37 -1.20
CA MET A 8 8.95 -26.27 -1.37
C MET A 8 8.52 -25.09 -0.49
N PRO A 9 9.39 -24.60 0.42
CA PRO A 9 9.09 -23.39 1.17
C PRO A 9 8.89 -22.26 0.15
N LEU A 10 7.68 -21.72 0.10
CA LEU A 10 7.42 -20.52 -0.68
C LEU A 10 8.34 -19.43 -0.13
N PRO A 11 9.02 -18.65 -0.99
CA PRO A 11 9.82 -17.55 -0.51
C PRO A 11 8.94 -16.65 0.35
N THR A 12 9.29 -16.53 1.62
CA THR A 12 8.63 -15.59 2.52
C THR A 12 8.97 -14.19 2.03
N ILE A 13 8.02 -13.54 1.37
CA ILE A 13 8.18 -12.16 0.97
C ILE A 13 8.04 -11.32 2.25
N LEU A 14 9.08 -10.58 2.59
CA LEU A 14 9.01 -9.58 3.64
C LEU A 14 8.18 -8.41 3.10
N GLY A 15 7.02 -8.18 3.70
CA GLY A 15 6.22 -6.98 3.45
C GLY A 15 6.94 -5.73 3.97
N TRP A 16 6.49 -4.57 3.49
CA TRP A 16 6.93 -3.30 4.04
C TRP A 16 6.31 -3.07 5.42
N GLY A 17 7.04 -2.40 6.30
CA GLY A 17 6.44 -1.76 7.47
C GLY A 17 5.90 -0.38 7.11
N LYS A 18 5.44 0.37 8.12
CA LYS A 18 4.88 1.73 7.96
C LYS A 18 5.77 2.67 7.12
N GLU A 19 7.09 2.63 7.34
CA GLU A 19 8.04 3.46 6.60
C GLU A 19 8.15 3.09 5.12
N GLY A 20 8.03 1.80 4.78
CA GLY A 20 8.04 1.38 3.38
C GLY A 20 6.74 1.77 2.66
N HIS A 21 5.60 1.65 3.34
CA HIS A 21 4.32 2.17 2.86
C HIS A 21 4.38 3.69 2.63
N TYR A 22 4.93 4.44 3.58
CA TYR A 22 5.18 5.88 3.45
C TYR A 22 6.03 6.19 2.21
N ALA A 23 7.18 5.53 2.06
CA ALA A 23 8.12 5.82 0.98
C ALA A 23 7.51 5.56 -0.39
N ILE A 24 6.84 4.42 -0.58
CA ILE A 24 6.20 4.06 -1.85
C ILE A 24 5.09 5.05 -2.19
N CYS A 25 4.22 5.39 -1.24
CA CYS A 25 3.14 6.33 -1.49
C CYS A 25 3.64 7.74 -1.78
N LYS A 26 4.70 8.21 -1.10
CA LYS A 26 5.30 9.50 -1.37
C LYS A 26 5.82 9.58 -2.80
N ILE A 27 6.52 8.54 -3.24
CA ILE A 27 7.03 8.44 -4.61
C ILE A 27 5.85 8.40 -5.59
N ALA A 28 4.88 7.51 -5.38
CA ALA A 28 3.73 7.34 -6.27
C ALA A 28 2.95 8.65 -6.44
N GLN A 29 2.63 9.34 -5.34
CA GLN A 29 1.88 10.60 -5.38
C GLN A 29 2.60 11.69 -6.18
N GLY A 30 3.93 11.74 -6.15
CA GLY A 30 4.75 12.66 -6.96
C GLY A 30 4.75 12.35 -8.46
N HIS A 31 4.32 11.15 -8.86
CA HIS A 31 4.25 10.71 -10.25
C HIS A 31 2.83 10.63 -10.82
N LEU A 32 1.80 10.92 -10.03
CA LEU A 32 0.42 10.94 -10.50
C LEU A 32 0.21 12.13 -11.45
N SER A 33 -0.57 11.92 -12.52
CA SER A 33 -1.07 13.04 -13.32
C SER A 33 -2.00 13.91 -12.48
N GLU A 34 -2.21 15.17 -12.88
CA GLU A 34 -3.11 16.08 -12.17
C GLU A 34 -4.53 15.51 -12.03
N ASP A 35 -5.10 14.93 -13.09
CA ASP A 35 -6.42 14.29 -13.08
C ASP A 35 -6.49 13.11 -12.10
N THR A 36 -5.41 12.32 -12.02
CA THR A 36 -5.34 11.18 -11.11
C THR A 36 -5.20 11.67 -9.67
N LEU A 37 -4.35 12.66 -9.42
CA LEU A 37 -4.18 13.26 -8.10
C LEU A 37 -5.49 13.92 -7.62
N PHE A 38 -6.21 14.59 -8.51
CA PHE A 38 -7.53 15.14 -8.22
C PHE A 38 -8.50 14.04 -7.80
N SER A 39 -8.58 12.96 -8.59
CA SER A 39 -9.44 11.81 -8.29
C SER A 39 -9.09 11.13 -6.96
N VAL A 40 -7.79 10.94 -6.68
CA VAL A 40 -7.31 10.41 -5.39
C VAL A 40 -7.78 11.30 -4.24
N LYS A 41 -7.62 12.62 -4.35
CA LYS A 41 -8.06 13.56 -3.31
C LYS A 41 -9.57 13.53 -3.07
N GLN A 42 -10.39 13.23 -4.08
CA GLN A 42 -11.84 13.07 -3.92
C GLN A 42 -12.23 11.77 -3.19
N LEU A 43 -11.37 10.75 -3.20
CA LEU A 43 -11.62 9.46 -2.56
C LEU A 43 -11.09 9.41 -1.12
N LEU A 44 -10.14 10.27 -0.77
CA LEU A 44 -9.58 10.34 0.57
C LEU A 44 -10.60 10.88 1.58
N LEU A 45 -10.53 10.34 2.80
CA LEU A 45 -11.26 10.90 3.95
C LEU A 45 -10.76 12.31 4.25
N ASP A 46 -11.62 13.17 4.81
CA ASP A 46 -11.25 14.52 5.21
C ASP A 46 -10.05 14.56 6.17
N SER A 47 -9.92 13.55 7.03
CA SER A 47 -8.80 13.38 7.97
C SER A 47 -7.44 13.15 7.32
N ALA A 48 -7.39 12.82 6.02
CA ALA A 48 -6.15 12.64 5.28
C ALA A 48 -5.61 13.97 4.71
N GLU A 49 -6.37 15.06 4.79
CA GLU A 49 -5.97 16.41 4.32
C GLU A 49 -5.47 16.43 2.86
N GLY A 50 -5.98 15.51 2.04
CA GLY A 50 -5.59 15.37 0.63
C GLY A 50 -4.21 14.74 0.41
N ASP A 51 -3.58 14.17 1.44
CA ASP A 51 -2.32 13.44 1.36
C ASP A 51 -2.58 11.92 1.34
N LEU A 52 -2.16 11.25 0.25
CA LEU A 52 -2.32 9.80 0.12
C LEU A 52 -1.53 9.07 1.20
N ILE A 53 -0.41 9.62 1.65
CA ILE A 53 0.47 9.05 2.67
C ILE A 53 -0.28 8.75 3.96
N ALA A 54 -1.26 9.59 4.33
CA ALA A 54 -1.98 9.50 5.59
C ALA A 54 -2.74 8.17 5.76
N VAL A 55 -3.03 7.47 4.65
CA VAL A 55 -3.79 6.21 4.65
C VAL A 55 -2.99 5.01 4.16
N CYS A 56 -1.70 5.17 3.84
CA CYS A 56 -0.94 4.11 3.16
C CYS A 56 -0.60 2.88 4.01
N SER A 57 -0.68 2.99 5.33
CA SER A 57 -0.56 1.84 6.26
C SER A 57 -1.91 1.30 6.73
N TRP A 58 -3.04 1.89 6.31
CA TRP A 58 -4.37 1.54 6.82
C TRP A 58 -4.70 0.05 6.67
N ALA A 59 -4.29 -0.58 5.56
CA ALA A 59 -4.54 -1.99 5.32
C ALA A 59 -3.94 -2.92 6.39
N ASP A 60 -2.77 -2.56 6.96
CA ASP A 60 -2.15 -3.33 8.03
C ASP A 60 -2.89 -3.20 9.36
N GLU A 61 -3.54 -2.06 9.59
CA GLU A 61 -4.29 -1.76 10.82
C GLU A 61 -5.60 -2.55 10.89
N VAL A 62 -6.21 -2.84 9.73
CA VAL A 62 -7.49 -3.55 9.64
C VAL A 62 -7.36 -5.02 9.26
N ARG A 63 -6.14 -5.54 9.06
CA ARG A 63 -5.90 -6.91 8.56
C ARG A 63 -6.49 -8.04 9.42
N PHE A 64 -6.88 -7.74 10.66
CA PHE A 64 -7.45 -8.70 11.62
C PHE A 64 -8.84 -8.29 12.14
N ASN A 65 -9.46 -7.27 11.54
CA ASN A 65 -10.82 -6.84 11.89
C ASN A 65 -11.90 -7.64 11.16
#